data_AF-A0A4Q0PP41-F1
#
_entry.id   AF-A0A4Q0PP41-F1
#
_cell.length_a   1.000
_cell.length_b   1.000
_cell.length_c   1.000
_cell.angle_alpha   90.00
_cell.angle_beta   90.00
_cell.angle_gamma   90.00
#
_symmetry.space_group_name_H-M   'P 1'
#
loop_
_entity.id
_entity.type
_entity.pdbx_description
1 polymer ?
#
loop_
_entity_poly.entity_id
_entity_poly.type
_entity_poly.pdbx_seq_one_letter_code
_entity_poly.pdbx_strand_id
1 'polypeptide(L)'
;MKKLLVVFIGISSCMLSAQDITGDWFGALKVQGIELPLVFHFKESDTGYKGTMDSPDQKAFGIPVTTTHFISDTLKLELKNLGATYKGVLADEHITGTFTQMGNSFPLDLGREALKKEPLKRPQEPKAPFPYTRENVTFHNEKAAIDLAGTLTLPEGDGNFPAVILISGSGPQNRDEELMGHKPFLVIADYLTRHGIAVLRYDDRGVGESKGNFATATSADFATDVEAAMTYLRTRSEINTEQIGLIGHSEGGIIAPMVAADSRDVAFIVLLAGTGVRGDKLLLLQQKLIAQASGVSEEEIANSQAVNSKLFDLVVKSSSTTQLRQDIKAYALEVVKKEGEAAQIPQGMTTEAYVNKQVDQIVNPWMEYFIKYDPVTSLKQVTCPVLALNGAKDLQVAPQQNLPAIQQALEAGGNTDVTVKEFPNLNHLFQESETGNPGEYGQIEQTFSPLVLKEVTEWILQKTN
;
A
#
# COMPACT_ATOMS: atom_id res chain seq x y z
N MET A 1 71.62 60.21 11.69
CA MET A 1 70.24 59.98 12.17
C MET A 1 69.30 59.87 10.98
N LYS A 2 68.24 59.05 11.14
CA LYS A 2 67.22 58.61 10.16
C LYS A 2 67.61 57.34 9.36
N LYS A 3 67.34 56.18 9.96
CA LYS A 3 67.22 54.88 9.25
C LYS A 3 65.85 54.84 8.57
N LEU A 4 65.84 54.59 7.27
CA LEU A 4 64.64 54.44 6.44
C LEU A 4 64.08 53.02 6.67
N LEU A 5 62.86 52.92 7.20
CA LEU A 5 62.17 51.65 7.38
C LEU A 5 61.35 51.36 6.10
N VAL A 6 61.73 50.33 5.35
CA VAL A 6 60.97 49.83 4.20
C VAL A 6 60.01 48.76 4.72
N VAL A 7 58.70 48.99 4.59
CA VAL A 7 57.66 48.01 4.91
C VAL A 7 57.33 47.23 3.66
N PHE A 8 57.53 45.91 3.70
CA PHE A 8 57.07 44.97 2.67
C PHE A 8 55.61 44.60 2.96
N ILE A 9 54.70 44.88 2.02
CA ILE A 9 53.32 44.39 2.04
C ILE A 9 53.35 42.98 1.43
N GLY A 10 53.13 41.96 2.24
CA GLY A 10 52.93 40.58 1.79
C GLY A 10 51.51 40.40 1.25
N ILE A 11 51.37 40.09 -0.03
CA ILE A 11 50.10 39.67 -0.63
C ILE A 11 49.91 38.20 -0.27
N SER A 12 49.00 37.92 0.67
CA SER A 12 48.56 36.56 0.98
C SER A 12 47.58 36.12 -0.10
N SER A 13 48.00 35.24 -0.99
CA SER A 13 47.15 34.60 -1.99
C SER A 13 46.22 33.60 -1.30
N CYS A 14 44.97 34.01 -1.03
CA CYS A 14 43.89 33.09 -0.73
C CYS A 14 43.63 32.23 -1.97
N MET A 15 43.97 30.95 -1.93
CA MET A 15 43.45 29.99 -2.90
C MET A 15 41.95 29.85 -2.63
N LEU A 16 41.13 30.44 -3.49
CA LEU A 16 39.72 30.08 -3.61
C LEU A 16 39.66 28.69 -4.24
N SER A 17 39.50 27.65 -3.42
CA SER A 17 39.02 26.37 -3.93
C SER A 17 37.61 26.61 -4.46
N ALA A 18 37.40 26.48 -5.78
CA ALA A 18 36.06 26.42 -6.32
C ALA A 18 35.38 25.19 -5.71
N GLN A 19 34.27 25.40 -4.99
CA GLN A 19 33.46 24.29 -4.52
C GLN A 19 32.91 23.54 -5.74
N ASP A 20 33.08 22.23 -5.74
CA ASP A 20 32.63 21.35 -6.82
C ASP A 20 31.59 20.37 -6.30
N ILE A 21 30.52 20.19 -7.07
CA ILE A 21 29.43 19.27 -6.79
C ILE A 21 29.51 17.99 -7.62
N THR A 22 30.49 17.81 -8.51
CA THR A 22 30.60 16.58 -9.33
C THR A 22 30.66 15.32 -8.48
N GLY A 23 30.15 14.22 -9.02
CA GLY A 23 30.08 12.92 -8.35
C GLY A 23 28.72 12.64 -7.72
N ASP A 24 28.73 11.67 -6.82
CA ASP A 24 27.52 11.12 -6.21
C ASP A 24 27.22 11.81 -4.88
N TRP A 25 25.93 12.05 -4.64
CA TRP A 25 25.39 12.68 -3.45
C TRP A 25 24.19 11.87 -2.95
N PHE A 26 24.28 11.41 -1.72
CA PHE A 26 23.31 10.52 -1.11
C PHE A 26 22.51 11.27 -0.06
N GLY A 27 21.19 11.10 -0.09
CA GLY A 27 20.30 11.71 0.89
C GLY A 27 19.12 10.82 1.20
N ALA A 28 18.57 10.99 2.39
CA ALA A 28 17.42 10.24 2.89
C ALA A 28 16.22 11.18 2.95
N LEU A 29 15.30 11.05 1.98
CA LEU A 29 14.07 11.82 1.97
C LEU A 29 13.08 11.18 2.94
N LYS A 30 12.76 11.88 4.03
CA LYS A 30 11.79 11.40 5.03
C LYS A 30 10.39 11.89 4.67
N VAL A 31 9.52 10.97 4.26
CA VAL A 31 8.12 11.25 3.90
C VAL A 31 7.22 10.37 4.75
N GLN A 32 6.44 10.99 5.64
CA GLN A 32 5.42 10.29 6.44
C GLN A 32 5.95 9.03 7.15
N GLY A 33 7.13 9.10 7.78
CA GLY A 33 7.73 7.95 8.50
C GLY A 33 8.50 6.96 7.63
N ILE A 34 8.45 7.10 6.31
CA ILE A 34 9.23 6.32 5.35
C ILE A 34 10.50 7.10 5.00
N GLU A 35 11.64 6.42 5.05
CA GLU A 35 12.93 6.97 4.64
C GLU A 35 13.27 6.46 3.23
N LEU A 36 13.18 7.35 2.25
CA LEU A 36 13.44 7.06 0.84
C LEU A 36 14.87 7.50 0.49
N PRO A 37 15.79 6.57 0.21
CA PRO A 37 17.12 6.92 -0.25
C PRO A 37 17.03 7.52 -1.65
N LEU A 38 17.64 8.68 -1.83
CA LEU A 38 17.84 9.34 -3.11
C LEU A 38 19.34 9.45 -3.37
N VAL A 39 19.74 9.23 -4.62
CA VAL A 39 21.11 9.43 -5.08
C VAL A 39 21.11 10.43 -6.21
N PHE A 40 21.83 11.54 -6.08
CA PHE A 40 22.04 12.49 -7.16
C PHE A 40 23.43 12.29 -7.75
N HIS A 41 23.50 12.25 -9.08
CA HIS A 41 24.73 12.07 -9.83
C HIS A 41 24.99 13.33 -10.64
N PHE A 42 26.04 14.08 -10.31
CA PHE A 42 26.39 15.30 -11.05
C PHE A 42 27.67 15.13 -11.87
N LYS A 43 27.64 15.70 -13.09
CA LYS A 43 28.79 15.77 -14.00
C LYS A 43 28.92 17.19 -14.54
N GLU A 44 30.16 17.62 -14.77
CA GLU A 44 30.41 18.84 -15.54
C GLU A 44 29.90 18.71 -16.98
N SER A 45 29.58 19.86 -17.57
CA SER A 45 29.16 20.04 -18.95
C SER A 45 29.62 21.39 -19.47
N ASP A 46 29.59 21.59 -20.79
CA ASP A 46 30.05 22.82 -21.45
C ASP A 46 29.40 24.11 -20.94
N THR A 47 28.23 24.02 -20.30
CA THR A 47 27.44 25.16 -19.79
C THR A 47 27.21 25.12 -18.28
N GLY A 48 27.94 24.30 -17.51
CA GLY A 48 27.77 24.14 -16.06
C GLY A 48 27.67 22.67 -15.67
N TYR A 49 26.60 22.27 -14.97
CA TYR A 49 26.43 20.90 -14.49
C TYR A 49 25.23 20.21 -15.13
N LYS A 50 25.30 18.87 -15.23
CA LYS A 50 24.18 17.99 -15.55
C LYS A 50 23.99 16.99 -14.41
N GLY A 51 22.74 16.69 -14.09
CA GLY A 51 22.38 15.77 -13.01
C GLY A 51 21.45 14.64 -13.45
N THR A 52 21.56 13.49 -12.80
CA THR A 52 20.49 12.48 -12.71
C THR A 52 20.20 12.16 -11.25
N MET A 53 19.04 11.57 -11.00
CA MET A 53 18.63 11.12 -9.67
C MET A 53 18.18 9.66 -9.74
N ASP A 54 18.56 8.88 -8.73
CA ASP A 54 18.07 7.54 -8.49
C ASP A 54 17.21 7.51 -7.22
N SER A 55 16.17 6.69 -7.23
CA SER A 55 15.37 6.30 -6.06
C SER A 55 15.39 4.76 -5.98
N PRO A 56 16.44 4.16 -5.36
CA PRO A 56 16.68 2.73 -5.41
C PRO A 56 15.53 1.88 -4.88
N ASP A 57 14.92 2.30 -3.76
CA ASP A 57 13.78 1.59 -3.16
C ASP A 57 12.54 1.58 -4.07
N GLN A 58 12.42 2.57 -4.95
CA GLN A 58 11.34 2.67 -5.95
C GLN A 58 11.73 2.06 -7.30
N LYS A 59 12.92 1.45 -7.41
CA LYS A 59 13.49 0.88 -8.64
C LYS A 59 13.53 1.88 -9.81
N ALA A 60 13.64 3.17 -9.52
CA ALA A 60 13.68 4.23 -10.51
C ALA A 60 15.11 4.80 -10.59
N PHE A 61 15.79 4.59 -11.71
CA PHE A 61 17.19 4.94 -11.90
C PHE A 61 17.37 5.87 -13.11
N GLY A 62 18.31 6.80 -13.03
CA GLY A 62 18.66 7.72 -14.11
C GLY A 62 17.62 8.80 -14.37
N ILE A 63 16.80 9.17 -13.38
CA ILE A 63 15.77 10.19 -13.53
C ILE A 63 16.45 11.52 -13.89
N PRO A 64 16.13 12.14 -15.04
CA PRO A 64 16.80 13.36 -15.46
C PRO A 64 16.54 14.53 -14.51
N VAL A 65 17.62 15.17 -14.04
CA VAL A 65 17.53 16.50 -13.42
C VAL A 65 17.53 17.52 -14.55
N THR A 66 16.33 18.04 -14.86
CA THR A 66 16.10 18.91 -16.01
C THR A 66 16.81 20.26 -15.93
N THR A 67 17.09 20.75 -14.72
CA THR A 67 17.87 21.96 -14.47
C THR A 67 18.82 21.70 -13.30
N THR A 68 20.12 21.93 -13.48
CA THR A 68 21.13 21.89 -12.40
C THR A 68 21.85 23.23 -12.36
N HIS A 69 21.62 24.01 -11.31
CA HIS A 69 22.23 25.31 -11.12
C HIS A 69 22.96 25.36 -9.79
N PHE A 70 24.27 25.57 -9.86
CA PHE A 70 25.12 25.73 -8.69
C PHE A 70 25.87 27.05 -8.81
N ILE A 71 25.63 27.97 -7.88
CA ILE A 71 26.26 29.29 -7.85
C ILE A 71 26.71 29.57 -6.42
N SER A 72 28.00 29.89 -6.26
CA SER A 72 28.67 30.04 -4.98
C SER A 72 28.61 28.74 -4.17
N ASP A 73 27.69 28.65 -3.22
CA ASP A 73 27.44 27.51 -2.33
C ASP A 73 26.03 26.94 -2.50
N THR A 74 25.18 27.54 -3.34
CA THR A 74 23.77 27.19 -3.40
C THR A 74 23.48 26.29 -4.60
N LEU A 75 23.01 25.08 -4.33
CA LEU A 75 22.52 24.12 -5.32
C LEU A 75 21.00 24.27 -5.50
N LYS A 76 20.57 24.40 -6.76
CA LYS A 76 19.17 24.37 -7.17
C LYS A 76 18.97 23.33 -8.27
N LEU A 77 18.03 22.41 -8.04
CA LEU A 77 17.67 21.37 -8.99
C LEU A 77 16.18 21.48 -9.36
N GLU A 78 15.87 21.19 -10.62
CA GLU A 78 14.50 20.97 -11.08
C GLU A 78 14.37 19.60 -11.73
N LEU A 79 13.38 18.84 -11.30
CA LEU A 79 12.99 17.55 -11.88
C LEU A 79 11.56 17.70 -12.42
N LYS A 80 11.41 18.33 -13.59
CA LYS A 80 10.09 18.69 -14.16
C LYS A 80 9.17 17.48 -14.31
N ASN A 81 9.72 16.32 -14.68
CA ASN A 81 8.95 15.09 -14.84
C ASN A 81 8.31 14.60 -13.53
N LEU A 82 8.90 14.96 -12.39
CA LEU A 82 8.40 14.59 -11.06
C LEU A 82 7.61 15.71 -10.38
N GLY A 83 7.50 16.88 -11.02
CA GLY A 83 6.95 18.09 -10.39
C GLY A 83 7.71 18.45 -9.10
N ALA A 84 9.03 18.24 -9.09
CA ALA A 84 9.87 18.39 -7.91
C ALA A 84 11.03 19.37 -8.11
N THR A 85 11.43 20.02 -7.02
CA THR A 85 12.58 20.91 -6.94
C THR A 85 13.41 20.60 -5.70
N TYR A 86 14.69 20.97 -5.74
CA TYR A 86 15.57 20.92 -4.57
C TYR A 86 16.33 22.22 -4.45
N LYS A 87 16.48 22.72 -3.23
CA LYS A 87 17.37 23.83 -2.90
C LYS A 87 18.19 23.48 -1.67
N GLY A 88 19.51 23.53 -1.79
CA GLY A 88 20.43 23.27 -0.69
C GLY A 88 21.63 24.20 -0.70
N VAL A 89 22.30 24.30 0.44
CA VAL A 89 23.52 25.08 0.63
C VAL A 89 24.64 24.11 0.99
N LEU A 90 25.72 24.15 0.20
CA LEU A 90 26.92 23.36 0.38
C LEU A 90 27.82 24.01 1.43
N ALA A 91 28.18 23.22 2.44
CA ALA A 91 29.26 23.51 3.35
C ALA A 91 30.13 22.25 3.47
N ASP A 92 31.42 22.39 3.14
CA ASP A 92 32.35 21.27 2.99
C ASP A 92 31.82 20.21 2.01
N GLU A 93 31.66 18.96 2.44
CA GLU A 93 31.15 17.81 1.65
C GLU A 93 29.71 17.44 2.03
N HIS A 94 28.93 18.44 2.46
CA HIS A 94 27.55 18.28 2.91
C HIS A 94 26.66 19.38 2.37
N ILE A 95 25.50 19.02 1.82
CA ILE A 95 24.50 19.97 1.33
C ILE A 95 23.28 19.86 2.22
N THR A 96 23.04 20.89 3.03
CA THR A 96 21.81 20.99 3.82
C THR A 96 20.72 21.59 2.94
N GLY A 97 19.57 20.92 2.80
CA GLY A 97 18.59 21.35 1.82
C GLY A 97 17.16 20.93 2.05
N THR A 98 16.32 21.38 1.12
CA THR A 98 14.89 21.13 1.10
C THR A 98 14.51 20.61 -0.27
N PHE A 99 13.88 19.45 -0.29
CA PHE A 99 13.25 18.86 -1.45
C PHE A 99 11.76 19.19 -1.43
N THR A 100 11.25 19.78 -2.50
CA THR A 100 9.84 20.14 -2.63
C THR A 100 9.23 19.35 -3.77
N GLN A 101 8.15 18.63 -3.52
CA GLN A 101 7.43 17.89 -4.55
C GLN A 101 5.93 18.07 -4.38
N MET A 102 5.25 18.46 -5.47
CA MET A 102 3.80 18.66 -5.49
C MET A 102 3.30 19.54 -4.31
N GLY A 103 4.00 20.65 -4.05
CA GLY A 103 3.67 21.61 -2.99
C GLY A 103 4.13 21.25 -1.58
N ASN A 104 4.49 19.99 -1.32
CA ASN A 104 5.01 19.55 -0.02
C ASN A 104 6.53 19.73 0.04
N SER A 105 7.04 20.22 1.17
CA SER A 105 8.48 20.44 1.39
C SER A 105 9.00 19.51 2.47
N PHE A 106 10.12 18.86 2.18
CA PHE A 106 10.77 17.86 3.00
C PHE A 106 12.24 18.24 3.20
N PRO A 107 12.78 18.18 4.42
CA PRO A 107 14.22 18.25 4.62
C PRO A 107 14.90 17.13 3.83
N LEU A 108 15.96 17.47 3.10
CA LEU A 108 16.79 16.52 2.39
C LEU A 108 18.23 17.01 2.43
N ASP A 109 19.00 16.41 3.32
CA ASP A 109 20.42 16.66 3.41
C ASP A 109 21.17 15.64 2.54
N LEU A 110 22.17 16.10 1.82
CA LEU A 110 22.99 15.29 0.93
C LEU A 110 24.42 15.20 1.44
N GLY A 111 25.02 14.02 1.39
CA GLY A 111 26.43 13.78 1.69
C GLY A 111 27.11 12.89 0.66
N ARG A 112 28.44 12.78 0.74
CA ARG A 112 29.26 11.98 -0.19
C ARG A 112 29.27 10.48 0.10
N GLU A 113 28.86 10.07 1.30
CA GLU A 113 28.85 8.67 1.69
C GLU A 113 27.52 8.02 1.33
N ALA A 114 27.58 6.85 0.70
CA ALA A 114 26.40 6.05 0.46
C ALA A 114 25.68 5.76 1.78
N LEU A 115 24.36 6.00 1.80
CA LEU A 115 23.53 5.64 2.95
C LEU A 115 23.68 4.14 3.21
N LYS A 116 24.24 3.79 4.37
CA LYS A 116 24.24 2.41 4.85
C LYS A 116 22.83 2.07 5.31
N LYS A 117 21.99 1.61 4.39
CA LYS A 117 20.70 1.04 4.75
C LYS A 117 20.95 -0.33 5.35
N GLU A 118 20.81 -0.43 6.67
CA GLU A 118 20.70 -1.74 7.30
C GLU A 118 19.54 -2.50 6.63
N PRO A 119 19.75 -3.75 6.20
CA PRO A 119 18.68 -4.51 5.58
C PRO A 119 17.50 -4.60 6.54
N LEU A 120 16.29 -4.38 6.02
CA LEU A 120 15.07 -4.49 6.80
C LEU A 120 15.02 -5.87 7.47
N LYS A 121 14.92 -5.88 8.79
CA LYS A 121 14.81 -7.12 9.55
C LYS A 121 13.37 -7.61 9.47
N ARG A 122 13.20 -8.81 8.91
CA ARG A 122 11.93 -9.54 8.80
C ARG A 122 12.09 -10.92 9.42
N PRO A 123 12.19 -11.01 10.76
CA PRO A 123 12.54 -12.26 11.45
C PRO A 123 11.50 -13.38 11.26
N GLN A 124 10.26 -13.03 10.88
CA GLN A 124 9.19 -13.98 10.63
C GLN A 124 9.14 -14.49 9.18
N GLU A 125 9.90 -13.90 8.26
CA GLU A 125 9.93 -14.39 6.87
C GLU A 125 10.53 -15.81 6.86
N PRO A 126 9.76 -16.83 6.47
CA PRO A 126 10.16 -18.22 6.58
C PRO A 126 11.29 -18.54 5.58
N LYS A 127 12.22 -19.39 6.00
CA LYS A 127 13.40 -19.76 5.21
C LYS A 127 13.47 -21.26 5.01
N ALA A 128 13.94 -21.67 3.83
CA ALA A 128 14.20 -23.06 3.51
C ALA A 128 15.33 -23.64 4.40
N PRO A 129 15.35 -24.96 4.65
CA PRO A 129 14.35 -25.94 4.22
C PRO A 129 13.02 -25.81 4.99
N PHE A 130 11.90 -25.98 4.29
CA PHE A 130 10.57 -25.97 4.90
C PHE A 130 10.19 -27.39 5.34
N PRO A 131 9.48 -27.58 6.46
CA PRO A 131 9.00 -28.89 6.93
C PRO A 131 7.64 -29.23 6.29
N TYR A 132 7.45 -28.85 5.03
CA TYR A 132 6.22 -29.04 4.27
C TYR A 132 6.53 -28.93 2.78
N THR A 133 5.64 -29.47 1.96
CA THR A 133 5.77 -29.41 0.51
C THR A 133 5.28 -28.06 -0.01
N ARG A 134 5.97 -27.55 -1.03
CA ARG A 134 5.59 -26.32 -1.74
C ARG A 134 5.57 -26.59 -3.23
N GLU A 135 4.45 -26.28 -3.86
CA GLU A 135 4.25 -26.42 -5.31
C GLU A 135 3.90 -25.08 -5.92
N ASN A 136 4.56 -24.71 -7.03
CA ASN A 136 4.04 -23.65 -7.88
C ASN A 136 2.93 -24.23 -8.75
N VAL A 137 1.80 -23.55 -8.81
CA VAL A 137 0.58 -24.04 -9.46
C VAL A 137 0.06 -22.99 -10.42
N THR A 138 -0.66 -23.45 -11.43
CA THR A 138 -1.44 -22.61 -12.35
C THR A 138 -2.83 -23.19 -12.45
N PHE A 139 -3.85 -22.34 -12.40
CA PHE A 139 -5.24 -22.74 -12.53
C PHE A 139 -6.00 -21.76 -13.41
N HIS A 140 -7.02 -22.27 -14.10
CA HIS A 140 -7.78 -21.51 -15.08
C HIS A 140 -9.05 -20.93 -14.47
N ASN A 141 -9.28 -19.64 -14.67
CA ASN A 141 -10.57 -19.00 -14.42
C ASN A 141 -11.39 -19.01 -15.72
N GLU A 142 -12.32 -19.96 -15.82
CA GLU A 142 -13.21 -20.13 -16.99
C GLU A 142 -14.07 -18.88 -17.27
N LYS A 143 -14.53 -18.16 -16.24
CA LYS A 143 -15.40 -16.99 -16.40
C LYS A 143 -14.65 -15.82 -17.05
N ALA A 144 -13.38 -15.65 -16.71
CA ALA A 144 -12.53 -14.58 -17.23
C ALA A 144 -11.62 -15.03 -18.41
N ALA A 145 -11.55 -16.33 -18.70
CA ALA A 145 -10.66 -16.95 -19.67
C ALA A 145 -9.18 -16.56 -19.45
N ILE A 146 -8.72 -16.62 -18.20
CA ILE A 146 -7.33 -16.30 -17.80
C ILE A 146 -6.73 -17.40 -16.93
N ASP A 147 -5.41 -17.56 -17.03
CA ASP A 147 -4.63 -18.42 -16.13
C ASP A 147 -4.07 -17.60 -14.96
N LEU A 148 -4.28 -18.10 -13.74
CA LEU A 148 -3.77 -17.53 -12.51
C LEU A 148 -2.65 -18.39 -11.97
N ALA A 149 -1.59 -17.76 -11.47
CA ALA A 149 -0.41 -18.42 -10.95
C ALA A 149 -0.33 -18.26 -9.43
N GLY A 150 0.06 -19.33 -8.75
CA GLY A 150 0.16 -19.32 -7.30
C GLY A 150 1.12 -20.35 -6.74
N THR A 151 1.03 -20.51 -5.42
CA THR A 151 1.78 -21.48 -4.66
C THR A 151 0.81 -22.22 -3.73
N LEU A 152 0.82 -23.55 -3.80
CA LEU A 152 0.15 -24.43 -2.86
C LEU A 152 1.18 -24.97 -1.87
N THR A 153 0.95 -24.78 -0.57
CA THR A 153 1.72 -25.42 0.50
C THR A 153 0.89 -26.52 1.15
N LEU A 154 1.50 -27.70 1.32
CA LEU A 154 0.86 -28.90 1.82
C LEU A 154 1.59 -29.40 3.07
N PRO A 155 0.89 -29.62 4.20
CA PRO A 155 1.49 -30.19 5.40
C PRO A 155 2.19 -31.53 5.11
N GLU A 156 3.15 -31.92 5.97
CA GLU A 156 3.68 -33.29 5.93
C GLU A 156 2.61 -34.31 6.34
N GLY A 157 2.51 -35.43 5.62
CA GLY A 157 1.59 -36.52 5.94
C GLY A 157 0.82 -37.08 4.75
N ASP A 158 -0.18 -37.92 5.04
CA ASP A 158 -0.90 -38.74 4.05
C ASP A 158 -2.07 -38.01 3.34
N GLY A 159 -2.11 -36.67 3.39
CA GLY A 159 -3.15 -35.86 2.73
C GLY A 159 -4.44 -35.71 3.53
N ASN A 160 -5.55 -35.45 2.82
CA ASN A 160 -6.87 -35.11 3.37
C ASN A 160 -6.86 -33.88 4.30
N PHE A 161 -6.07 -32.87 3.95
CA PHE A 161 -5.91 -31.67 4.76
C PHE A 161 -7.09 -30.70 4.59
N PRO A 162 -7.56 -30.03 5.65
CA PRO A 162 -8.33 -28.80 5.47
C PRO A 162 -7.48 -27.79 4.70
N ALA A 163 -8.11 -26.95 3.89
CA ALA A 163 -7.42 -26.00 3.04
C ALA A 163 -7.99 -24.60 3.16
N VAL A 164 -7.13 -23.60 2.96
CA VAL A 164 -7.55 -22.22 2.84
C VAL A 164 -6.99 -21.55 1.60
N ILE A 165 -7.77 -20.63 1.04
CA ILE A 165 -7.34 -19.71 -0.01
C ILE A 165 -7.12 -18.34 0.63
N LEU A 166 -5.93 -17.77 0.47
CA LEU A 166 -5.64 -16.40 0.92
C LEU A 166 -6.03 -15.41 -0.18
N ILE A 167 -6.79 -14.38 0.19
CA ILE A 167 -7.35 -13.36 -0.71
C ILE A 167 -6.84 -12.00 -0.27
N SER A 168 -6.03 -11.38 -1.13
CA SER A 168 -5.32 -10.12 -0.90
C SER A 168 -6.26 -8.92 -0.70
N GLY A 169 -5.74 -7.87 -0.09
CA GLY A 169 -6.36 -6.55 -0.04
C GLY A 169 -6.30 -5.77 -1.36
N SER A 170 -6.61 -4.48 -1.31
CA SER A 170 -6.70 -3.64 -2.50
C SER A 170 -5.36 -3.30 -3.15
N GLY A 171 -5.41 -3.05 -4.46
CA GLY A 171 -4.22 -2.77 -5.28
C GLY A 171 -3.63 -4.04 -5.91
N PRO A 172 -2.65 -3.90 -6.82
CA PRO A 172 -2.06 -5.03 -7.51
C PRO A 172 -1.10 -5.80 -6.60
N GLN A 173 -1.48 -6.99 -6.14
CA GLN A 173 -0.69 -7.76 -5.17
C GLN A 173 -0.13 -9.08 -5.75
N ASN A 174 1.07 -9.42 -5.30
CA ASN A 174 1.60 -10.77 -5.52
C ASN A 174 1.04 -11.74 -4.46
N ARG A 175 1.28 -13.04 -4.65
CA ARG A 175 0.82 -14.11 -3.73
C ARG A 175 1.34 -14.02 -2.29
N ASP A 176 2.26 -13.10 -2.01
CA ASP A 176 2.85 -12.89 -0.69
C ASP A 176 2.21 -11.68 0.04
N GLU A 177 1.31 -10.95 -0.63
CA GLU A 177 0.75 -9.68 -0.18
C GLU A 177 1.85 -8.67 0.18
N GLU A 178 2.86 -8.58 -0.70
CA GLU A 178 4.11 -7.87 -0.38
C GLU A 178 3.93 -6.35 -0.33
N LEU A 179 4.17 -5.77 0.84
CA LEU A 179 4.03 -4.33 1.10
C LEU A 179 5.08 -3.87 2.11
N MET A 180 5.77 -2.75 1.82
CA MET A 180 6.79 -2.15 2.71
C MET A 180 7.84 -3.16 3.23
N GLY A 181 8.21 -4.12 2.38
CA GLY A 181 9.16 -5.20 2.69
C GLY A 181 8.61 -6.29 3.61
N HIS A 182 7.30 -6.33 3.88
CA HIS A 182 6.62 -7.41 4.58
C HIS A 182 5.95 -8.35 3.59
N LYS A 183 5.82 -9.63 3.98
CA LYS A 183 5.15 -10.69 3.21
C LYS A 183 4.16 -11.44 4.09
N PRO A 184 3.07 -10.79 4.54
CA PRO A 184 2.16 -11.37 5.53
C PRO A 184 1.54 -12.69 5.07
N PHE A 185 1.16 -12.84 3.79
CA PHE A 185 0.59 -14.11 3.30
C PHE A 185 1.62 -15.23 3.26
N LEU A 186 2.91 -14.94 3.10
CA LEU A 186 3.97 -15.95 3.25
C LEU A 186 4.10 -16.42 4.71
N VAL A 187 4.02 -15.50 5.67
CA VAL A 187 4.08 -15.83 7.11
C VAL A 187 2.84 -16.61 7.55
N ILE A 188 1.65 -16.20 7.12
CA ILE A 188 0.39 -16.90 7.39
C ILE A 188 0.43 -18.31 6.78
N ALA A 189 0.83 -18.44 5.51
CA ALA A 189 0.91 -19.74 4.84
C ALA A 189 1.87 -20.70 5.56
N ASP A 190 3.09 -20.24 5.90
CA ASP A 190 4.06 -21.06 6.63
C ASP A 190 3.52 -21.51 8.00
N TYR A 191 2.87 -20.60 8.74
CA TYR A 191 2.33 -20.94 10.04
C TYR A 191 1.18 -21.96 9.94
N LEU A 192 0.19 -21.72 9.08
CA LEU A 192 -0.95 -22.62 8.90
C LEU A 192 -0.52 -24.00 8.39
N THR A 193 0.40 -24.06 7.42
CA THR A 193 0.89 -25.33 6.88
C THR A 193 1.66 -26.15 7.90
N ARG A 194 2.45 -25.52 8.78
CA ARG A 194 3.08 -26.23 9.92
C ARG A 194 2.07 -26.81 10.92
N HIS A 195 0.83 -26.33 10.91
CA HIS A 195 -0.24 -26.76 11.81
C HIS A 195 -1.33 -27.57 11.09
N GLY A 196 -0.99 -28.20 9.96
CA GLY A 196 -1.86 -29.19 9.32
C GLY A 196 -2.89 -28.62 8.35
N ILE A 197 -2.78 -27.35 7.96
CA ILE A 197 -3.71 -26.69 7.02
C ILE A 197 -3.00 -26.41 5.69
N ALA A 198 -3.52 -26.93 4.59
CA ALA A 198 -3.03 -26.61 3.26
C ALA A 198 -3.38 -25.16 2.88
N VAL A 199 -2.48 -24.45 2.20
CA VAL A 199 -2.68 -23.04 1.86
C VAL A 199 -2.41 -22.78 0.39
N LEU A 200 -3.41 -22.25 -0.31
CA LEU A 200 -3.26 -21.69 -1.64
C LEU A 200 -3.20 -20.17 -1.55
N ARG A 201 -2.11 -19.63 -2.09
CA ARG A 201 -1.89 -18.19 -2.26
C ARG A 201 -1.52 -17.94 -3.72
N TYR A 202 -2.07 -16.91 -4.34
CA TYR A 202 -1.91 -16.68 -5.78
C TYR A 202 -1.71 -15.19 -6.09
N ASP A 203 -1.07 -14.90 -7.21
CA ASP A 203 -0.90 -13.52 -7.67
C ASP A 203 -2.23 -13.02 -8.24
N ASP A 204 -2.61 -11.78 -7.92
CA ASP A 204 -3.81 -11.18 -8.49
C ASP A 204 -3.75 -11.19 -10.03
N ARG A 205 -4.90 -11.21 -10.69
CA ARG A 205 -4.95 -11.12 -12.15
C ARG A 205 -4.14 -9.93 -12.68
N GLY A 206 -3.30 -10.19 -13.68
CA GLY A 206 -2.40 -9.19 -14.27
C GLY A 206 -1.20 -8.78 -13.39
N VAL A 207 -0.96 -9.48 -12.28
CA VAL A 207 0.17 -9.27 -11.36
C VAL A 207 1.03 -10.54 -11.31
N GLY A 208 2.33 -10.37 -11.09
CA GLY A 208 3.27 -11.50 -10.97
C GLY A 208 3.25 -12.39 -12.22
N GLU A 209 2.95 -13.67 -12.03
CA GLU A 209 2.87 -14.64 -13.13
C GLU A 209 1.45 -14.82 -13.70
N SER A 210 0.43 -14.33 -12.99
CA SER A 210 -0.99 -14.37 -13.37
C SER A 210 -1.27 -13.54 -14.63
N LYS A 211 -2.12 -14.07 -15.50
CA LYS A 211 -2.60 -13.38 -16.71
C LYS A 211 -3.78 -12.46 -16.39
N GLY A 212 -4.25 -11.71 -17.40
CA GLY A 212 -5.37 -10.77 -17.27
C GLY A 212 -4.92 -9.31 -17.12
N ASN A 213 -5.85 -8.45 -16.76
CA ASN A 213 -5.64 -7.00 -16.64
C ASN A 213 -6.22 -6.49 -15.31
N PHE A 214 -5.35 -6.10 -14.40
CA PHE A 214 -5.74 -5.53 -13.10
C PHE A 214 -6.51 -4.21 -13.24
N ALA A 215 -6.11 -3.34 -14.17
CA ALA A 215 -6.62 -1.97 -14.26
C ALA A 215 -8.12 -1.87 -14.60
N THR A 216 -8.69 -2.94 -15.15
CA THR A 216 -10.11 -3.04 -15.51
C THR A 216 -10.92 -3.92 -14.57
N ALA A 217 -10.29 -4.55 -13.58
CA ALA A 217 -10.92 -5.49 -12.68
C ALA A 217 -11.60 -4.79 -11.48
N THR A 218 -12.58 -5.48 -10.92
CA THR A 218 -13.34 -5.08 -9.73
C THR A 218 -13.31 -6.17 -8.65
N SER A 219 -13.85 -5.90 -7.46
CA SER A 219 -13.97 -6.94 -6.43
C SER A 219 -14.81 -8.15 -6.88
N ALA A 220 -15.82 -7.93 -7.75
CA ALA A 220 -16.60 -9.02 -8.35
C ALA A 220 -15.76 -9.89 -9.28
N ASP A 221 -14.86 -9.28 -10.03
CA ASP A 221 -13.90 -10.01 -10.86
C ASP A 221 -12.99 -10.88 -10.00
N PHE A 222 -12.40 -10.31 -8.95
CA PHE A 222 -11.54 -11.06 -8.02
C PHE A 222 -12.30 -12.20 -7.31
N ALA A 223 -13.61 -12.05 -7.05
CA ALA A 223 -14.43 -13.16 -6.54
C ALA A 223 -14.45 -14.36 -7.52
N THR A 224 -14.49 -14.12 -8.83
CA THR A 224 -14.39 -15.22 -9.82
C THR A 224 -13.01 -15.89 -9.83
N ASP A 225 -11.95 -15.16 -9.46
CA ASP A 225 -10.60 -15.76 -9.33
C ASP A 225 -10.55 -16.70 -8.12
N VAL A 226 -11.19 -16.32 -7.02
CA VAL A 226 -11.31 -17.16 -5.81
C VAL A 226 -12.14 -18.42 -6.11
N GLU A 227 -13.25 -18.30 -6.82
CA GLU A 227 -14.04 -19.47 -7.26
C GLU A 227 -13.22 -20.44 -8.14
N ALA A 228 -12.35 -19.90 -9.01
CA ALA A 228 -11.43 -20.70 -9.81
C ALA A 228 -10.38 -21.40 -8.94
N ALA A 229 -9.83 -20.71 -7.94
CA ALA A 229 -8.93 -21.28 -6.95
C ALA A 229 -9.60 -22.41 -6.14
N MET A 230 -10.86 -22.24 -5.74
CA MET A 230 -11.65 -23.29 -5.08
C MET A 230 -11.85 -24.50 -5.99
N THR A 231 -12.23 -24.28 -7.25
CA THR A 231 -12.38 -25.32 -8.26
C THR A 231 -11.09 -26.12 -8.42
N TYR A 232 -9.94 -25.42 -8.50
CA TYR A 232 -8.63 -26.06 -8.56
C TYR A 232 -8.33 -26.92 -7.33
N LEU A 233 -8.52 -26.39 -6.12
CA LEU A 233 -8.27 -27.15 -4.89
C LEU A 233 -9.12 -28.42 -4.79
N ARG A 234 -10.35 -28.42 -5.31
CA ARG A 234 -11.19 -29.63 -5.35
C ARG A 234 -10.65 -30.73 -6.27
N THR A 235 -9.73 -30.43 -7.17
CA THR A 235 -9.07 -31.44 -8.02
C THR A 235 -7.90 -32.14 -7.33
N ARG A 236 -7.48 -31.65 -6.16
CA ARG A 236 -6.30 -32.12 -5.44
C ARG A 236 -6.66 -33.24 -4.47
N SER A 237 -6.04 -34.42 -4.62
CA SER A 237 -6.28 -35.58 -3.75
C SER A 237 -5.79 -35.39 -2.32
N GLU A 238 -4.87 -34.44 -2.10
CA GLU A 238 -4.31 -34.11 -0.80
C GLU A 238 -5.26 -33.24 0.04
N ILE A 239 -6.30 -32.66 -0.58
CA ILE A 239 -7.20 -31.70 0.05
C ILE A 239 -8.53 -32.35 0.39
N ASN A 240 -8.99 -32.15 1.63
CA ASN A 240 -10.36 -32.47 2.00
C ASN A 240 -11.30 -31.44 1.36
N THR A 241 -12.04 -31.86 0.34
CA THR A 241 -12.89 -30.97 -0.45
C THR A 241 -14.08 -30.40 0.31
N GLU A 242 -14.45 -31.00 1.45
CA GLU A 242 -15.51 -30.51 2.34
C GLU A 242 -15.00 -29.46 3.34
N GLN A 243 -13.68 -29.21 3.38
CA GLN A 243 -13.01 -28.35 4.37
C GLN A 243 -12.16 -27.27 3.72
N ILE A 244 -12.66 -26.68 2.63
CA ILE A 244 -12.03 -25.54 1.96
C ILE A 244 -12.65 -24.24 2.49
N GLY A 245 -11.84 -23.43 3.16
CA GLY A 245 -12.21 -22.11 3.65
C GLY A 245 -11.51 -20.96 2.93
N LEU A 246 -11.93 -19.74 3.22
CA LEU A 246 -11.37 -18.51 2.64
C LEU A 246 -10.80 -17.62 3.76
N ILE A 247 -9.62 -17.04 3.56
CA ILE A 247 -9.07 -16.00 4.44
C ILE A 247 -8.85 -14.75 3.61
N GLY A 248 -9.64 -13.71 3.87
CA GLY A 248 -9.57 -12.45 3.14
C GLY A 248 -9.03 -11.31 3.98
N HIS A 249 -8.01 -10.61 3.50
CA HIS A 249 -7.47 -9.42 4.15
C HIS A 249 -8.00 -8.13 3.49
N SER A 250 -8.43 -7.15 4.27
CA SER A 250 -8.88 -5.84 3.77
C SER A 250 -10.01 -5.99 2.72
N GLU A 251 -9.76 -5.65 1.44
CA GLU A 251 -10.71 -5.92 0.33
C GLU A 251 -11.03 -7.41 0.17
N GLY A 252 -10.07 -8.30 0.43
CA GLY A 252 -10.31 -9.76 0.49
C GLY A 252 -11.39 -10.12 1.50
N GLY A 253 -11.56 -9.32 2.56
CA GLY A 253 -12.66 -9.45 3.54
C GLY A 253 -14.04 -9.10 2.98
N ILE A 254 -14.12 -8.48 1.81
CA ILE A 254 -15.35 -8.27 1.02
C ILE A 254 -15.54 -9.44 0.04
N ILE A 255 -14.46 -9.86 -0.60
CA ILE A 255 -14.46 -10.88 -1.64
C ILE A 255 -14.82 -12.27 -1.06
N ALA A 256 -14.30 -12.63 0.11
CA ALA A 256 -14.64 -13.90 0.76
C ALA A 256 -16.16 -14.07 1.00
N PRO A 257 -16.87 -13.09 1.60
CA PRO A 257 -18.33 -13.11 1.69
C PRO A 257 -19.05 -13.15 0.34
N MET A 258 -18.55 -12.50 -0.72
CA MET A 258 -19.15 -12.60 -2.06
C MET A 258 -19.19 -14.05 -2.54
N VAL A 259 -18.06 -14.75 -2.43
CA VAL A 259 -17.96 -16.15 -2.85
C VAL A 259 -18.78 -17.08 -1.95
N ALA A 260 -18.74 -16.86 -0.63
CA ALA A 260 -19.50 -17.67 0.33
C ALA A 260 -21.02 -17.44 0.27
N ALA A 261 -21.47 -16.29 -0.23
CA ALA A 261 -22.89 -16.03 -0.51
C ALA A 261 -23.39 -16.85 -1.72
N ASP A 262 -22.53 -17.02 -2.73
CA ASP A 262 -22.88 -17.70 -3.99
C ASP A 262 -22.57 -19.21 -3.98
N SER A 263 -21.82 -19.71 -3.00
CA SER A 263 -21.43 -21.12 -2.90
C SER A 263 -21.63 -21.70 -1.49
N ARG A 264 -22.37 -22.82 -1.41
CA ARG A 264 -22.52 -23.60 -0.17
C ARG A 264 -21.33 -24.50 0.14
N ASP A 265 -20.36 -24.54 -0.77
CA ASP A 265 -19.19 -25.39 -0.66
C ASP A 265 -18.02 -24.67 0.04
N VAL A 266 -18.21 -23.42 0.50
CA VAL A 266 -17.26 -22.72 1.37
C VAL A 266 -17.49 -23.21 2.80
N ALA A 267 -16.50 -23.90 3.37
CA ALA A 267 -16.62 -24.52 4.69
C ALA A 267 -16.63 -23.48 5.82
N PHE A 268 -15.88 -22.39 5.68
CA PHE A 268 -15.80 -21.27 6.62
C PHE A 268 -15.10 -20.07 5.95
N ILE A 269 -15.24 -18.88 6.54
CA ILE A 269 -14.46 -17.70 6.14
C ILE A 269 -13.82 -17.00 7.35
N VAL A 270 -12.60 -16.49 7.15
CA VAL A 270 -11.88 -15.63 8.09
C VAL A 270 -11.68 -14.26 7.44
N LEU A 271 -12.18 -13.21 8.09
CA LEU A 271 -12.07 -11.82 7.63
C LEU A 271 -11.01 -11.12 8.46
N LEU A 272 -9.86 -10.86 7.86
CA LEU A 272 -8.75 -10.13 8.48
C LEU A 272 -8.88 -8.65 8.08
N ALA A 273 -9.22 -7.79 9.03
CA ALA A 273 -9.46 -6.38 8.76
C ALA A 273 -10.49 -6.13 7.63
N GLY A 274 -11.54 -6.96 7.59
CA GLY A 274 -12.58 -6.90 6.56
C GLY A 274 -13.58 -5.76 6.77
N THR A 275 -14.22 -5.31 5.70
CA THR A 275 -15.13 -4.15 5.74
C THR A 275 -16.58 -4.57 5.99
N GLY A 276 -17.23 -3.94 6.96
CA GLY A 276 -18.66 -4.14 7.25
C GLY A 276 -19.58 -3.04 6.74
N VAL A 277 -19.01 -1.94 6.23
CA VAL A 277 -19.75 -0.76 5.77
C VAL A 277 -19.40 -0.44 4.32
N ARG A 278 -20.31 0.26 3.63
CA ARG A 278 -20.12 0.66 2.22
C ARG A 278 -18.88 1.53 2.03
N GLY A 279 -18.23 1.39 0.87
CA GLY A 279 -16.94 2.02 0.56
C GLY A 279 -16.91 3.54 0.74
N ASP A 280 -17.99 4.28 0.42
CA ASP A 280 -18.05 5.73 0.65
C ASP A 280 -17.87 6.11 2.13
N LYS A 281 -18.44 5.34 3.05
CA LYS A 281 -18.31 5.59 4.49
C LYS A 281 -16.97 5.12 5.03
N LEU A 282 -16.50 3.97 4.54
CA LEU A 282 -15.20 3.42 4.89
C LEU A 282 -14.08 4.39 4.54
N LEU A 283 -13.99 4.83 3.27
CA LEU A 283 -12.91 5.67 2.78
C LEU A 283 -12.89 7.05 3.47
N LEU A 284 -14.06 7.61 3.80
CA LEU A 284 -14.14 8.85 4.57
C LEU A 284 -13.57 8.67 5.98
N LEU A 285 -13.95 7.59 6.67
CA LEU A 285 -13.45 7.32 8.01
C LEU A 285 -11.95 7.02 8.01
N GLN A 286 -11.48 6.18 7.07
CA GLN A 286 -10.07 5.88 6.86
C GLN A 286 -9.25 7.16 6.70
N GLN A 287 -9.67 8.04 5.79
CA GLN A 287 -8.98 9.30 5.57
C GLN A 287 -8.88 10.13 6.86
N LYS A 288 -10.00 10.27 7.57
CA LYS A 288 -10.05 11.06 8.81
C LYS A 288 -9.07 10.52 9.85
N LEU A 289 -9.11 9.22 10.12
CA LEU A 289 -8.30 8.60 11.16
C LEU A 289 -6.79 8.68 10.85
N ILE A 290 -6.41 8.43 9.60
CA ILE A 290 -5.01 8.55 9.16
C ILE A 290 -4.53 10.00 9.25
N ALA A 291 -5.36 10.97 8.86
CA ALA A 291 -5.01 12.39 8.95
C ALA A 291 -4.83 12.84 10.41
N GLN A 292 -5.71 12.40 11.32
CA GLN A 292 -5.58 12.65 12.76
C GLN A 292 -4.29 12.04 13.32
N ALA A 293 -3.99 10.79 12.98
CA ALA A 293 -2.75 10.12 13.40
C ALA A 293 -1.49 10.74 12.77
N SER A 294 -1.65 11.54 11.72
CA SER A 294 -0.56 12.29 11.06
C SER A 294 -0.41 13.73 11.56
N GLY A 295 -1.23 14.14 12.55
CA GLY A 295 -1.18 15.47 13.14
C GLY A 295 -1.79 16.58 12.28
N VAL A 296 -2.60 16.23 11.28
CA VAL A 296 -3.34 17.20 10.46
C VAL A 296 -4.38 17.91 11.33
N SER A 297 -4.58 19.21 11.12
CA SER A 297 -5.52 19.98 11.93
C SER A 297 -6.98 19.56 11.71
N GLU A 298 -7.82 19.68 12.74
CA GLU A 298 -9.25 19.36 12.64
C GLU A 298 -9.98 20.22 11.58
N GLU A 299 -9.50 21.44 11.32
CA GLU A 299 -10.04 22.30 10.25
C GLU A 299 -9.74 21.75 8.86
N GLU A 300 -8.49 21.35 8.60
CA GLU A 300 -8.08 20.74 7.32
C GLU A 300 -8.79 19.40 7.10
N ILE A 301 -8.92 18.59 8.16
CA ILE A 301 -9.67 17.33 8.13
C ILE A 301 -11.13 17.60 7.77
N ALA A 302 -11.79 18.58 8.42
CA ALA A 302 -13.18 18.91 8.13
C ALA A 302 -13.38 19.38 6.68
N ASN A 303 -12.46 20.20 6.16
CA ASN A 303 -12.48 20.66 4.77
C ASN A 303 -12.33 19.49 3.78
N SER A 304 -11.34 18.61 4.01
CA SER A 304 -11.12 17.43 3.17
C SER A 304 -12.31 16.46 3.21
N GLN A 305 -12.89 16.23 4.38
CA GLN A 305 -14.08 15.39 4.54
C GLN A 305 -15.29 15.95 3.76
N ALA A 306 -15.48 17.27 3.76
CA ALA A 306 -16.56 17.90 3.00
C ALA A 306 -16.38 17.71 1.48
N VAL A 307 -15.15 17.85 0.98
CA VAL A 307 -14.82 17.64 -0.44
C VAL A 307 -15.03 16.18 -0.85
N ASN A 308 -14.47 15.24 -0.09
CA ASN A 308 -14.55 13.82 -0.42
C ASN A 308 -15.95 13.26 -0.26
N SER A 309 -16.71 13.73 0.75
CA SER A 309 -18.10 13.33 0.92
C SER A 309 -18.93 13.69 -0.31
N LYS A 310 -18.71 14.89 -0.87
CA LYS A 310 -19.39 15.32 -2.10
C LYS A 310 -18.94 14.51 -3.33
N LEU A 311 -17.64 14.19 -3.44
CA LEU A 311 -17.12 13.35 -4.53
C LEU A 311 -17.73 11.95 -4.49
N PHE A 312 -17.74 11.28 -3.33
CA PHE A 312 -18.31 9.94 -3.20
C PHE A 312 -19.83 9.95 -3.42
N ASP A 313 -20.52 11.02 -3.01
CA ASP A 313 -21.93 11.22 -3.32
C ASP A 313 -22.20 11.25 -4.84
N LEU A 314 -21.31 11.87 -5.64
CA LEU A 314 -21.41 11.88 -7.10
C LEU A 314 -21.22 10.48 -7.67
N VAL A 315 -20.23 9.72 -7.15
CA VAL A 315 -20.01 8.31 -7.54
C VAL A 315 -21.26 7.48 -7.25
N VAL A 316 -21.77 7.52 -6.03
CA VAL A 316 -22.93 6.73 -5.58
C VAL A 316 -24.19 7.04 -6.40
N LYS A 317 -24.43 8.31 -6.77
CA LYS A 317 -25.61 8.73 -7.53
C LYS A 317 -25.49 8.49 -9.03
N SER A 318 -24.28 8.28 -9.54
CA SER A 318 -24.05 8.13 -10.98
C SER A 318 -24.41 6.73 -11.50
N SER A 319 -25.12 6.73 -12.63
CA SER A 319 -25.42 5.55 -13.45
C SER A 319 -24.62 5.50 -14.76
N SER A 320 -23.71 6.45 -15.00
CA SER A 320 -22.92 6.56 -16.23
C SER A 320 -21.52 7.06 -15.94
N THR A 321 -20.49 6.27 -16.27
CA THR A 321 -19.08 6.65 -16.12
C THR A 321 -18.75 7.94 -16.90
N THR A 322 -19.34 8.13 -18.08
CA THR A 322 -19.15 9.37 -18.86
C THR A 322 -19.70 10.59 -18.13
N GLN A 323 -20.91 10.49 -17.55
CA GLN A 323 -21.50 11.58 -16.79
C GLN A 323 -20.74 11.81 -15.47
N LEU A 324 -20.35 10.73 -14.77
CA LEU A 324 -19.56 10.79 -13.55
C LEU A 324 -18.25 11.57 -13.76
N ARG A 325 -17.55 11.28 -14.85
CA ARG A 325 -16.32 11.96 -15.24
C ARG A 325 -16.54 13.47 -15.41
N GLN A 326 -17.64 13.87 -16.05
CA GLN A 326 -17.99 15.27 -16.22
C GLN A 326 -18.33 15.95 -14.89
N ASP A 327 -19.13 15.29 -14.04
CA ASP A 327 -19.57 15.83 -12.75
C ASP A 327 -18.39 15.99 -11.77
N ILE A 328 -17.53 14.97 -11.67
CA ILE A 328 -16.32 15.04 -10.84
C ILE A 328 -15.35 16.09 -11.38
N LYS A 329 -15.15 16.18 -12.70
CA LYS A 329 -14.30 17.23 -13.29
C LYS A 329 -14.81 18.63 -12.97
N ALA A 330 -16.12 18.86 -13.13
CA ALA A 330 -16.74 20.15 -12.80
C ALA A 330 -16.56 20.49 -11.33
N TYR A 331 -16.83 19.54 -10.43
CA TYR A 331 -16.67 19.75 -8.99
C TYR A 331 -15.21 19.97 -8.58
N ALA A 332 -14.26 19.20 -9.13
CA ALA A 332 -12.84 19.37 -8.86
C ALA A 332 -12.31 20.74 -9.33
N LEU A 333 -12.79 21.26 -10.46
CA LEU A 333 -12.48 22.62 -10.92
C LEU A 333 -13.01 23.69 -9.95
N GLU A 334 -14.20 23.50 -9.39
CA GLU A 334 -14.76 24.40 -8.36
C GLU A 334 -13.92 24.38 -7.08
N VAL A 335 -13.50 23.20 -6.63
CA VAL A 335 -12.63 23.02 -5.44
C VAL A 335 -11.30 23.73 -5.65
N VAL A 336 -10.61 23.46 -6.77
CA VAL A 336 -9.33 24.11 -7.10
C VAL A 336 -9.48 25.63 -7.19
N LYS A 337 -10.58 26.13 -7.77
CA LYS A 337 -10.84 27.58 -7.83
C LYS A 337 -11.05 28.19 -6.45
N LYS A 338 -11.70 27.47 -5.53
CA LYS A 338 -11.93 27.90 -4.15
C LYS A 338 -10.63 27.92 -3.34
N GLU A 339 -9.79 26.90 -3.52
CA GLU A 339 -8.51 26.76 -2.80
C GLU A 339 -7.43 27.71 -3.31
N GLY A 340 -7.45 28.09 -4.58
CA GLY A 340 -6.48 29.00 -5.16
C GLY A 340 -5.05 28.46 -5.05
N GLU A 341 -4.15 29.21 -4.43
CA GLU A 341 -2.75 28.79 -4.21
C GLU A 341 -2.63 27.57 -3.29
N ALA A 342 -3.60 27.35 -2.39
CA ALA A 342 -3.62 26.20 -1.49
C ALA A 342 -3.86 24.86 -2.21
N ALA A 343 -4.36 24.87 -3.45
CA ALA A 343 -4.53 23.66 -4.25
C ALA A 343 -3.19 23.02 -4.67
N GLN A 344 -2.07 23.71 -4.46
CA GLN A 344 -0.70 23.21 -4.66
C GLN A 344 -0.47 22.52 -6.02
N ILE A 345 -1.05 23.08 -7.09
CA ILE A 345 -0.89 22.54 -8.45
C ILE A 345 0.61 22.49 -8.81
N PRO A 346 1.14 21.33 -9.24
CA PRO A 346 2.56 21.20 -9.56
C PRO A 346 3.02 22.20 -10.62
N GLN A 347 4.21 22.77 -10.43
CA GLN A 347 4.77 23.76 -11.36
C GLN A 347 4.90 23.16 -12.78
N GLY A 348 4.36 23.88 -13.78
CA GLY A 348 4.35 23.42 -15.17
C GLY A 348 3.15 22.54 -15.55
N MET A 349 2.28 22.18 -14.60
CA MET A 349 1.03 21.48 -14.86
C MET A 349 -0.12 22.49 -15.02
N THR A 350 -0.98 22.31 -16.02
CA THR A 350 -2.20 23.13 -16.13
C THR A 350 -3.24 22.66 -15.11
N THR A 351 -4.12 23.55 -14.67
CA THR A 351 -5.25 23.20 -13.81
C THR A 351 -6.09 22.06 -14.40
N GLU A 352 -6.31 22.07 -15.72
CA GLU A 352 -7.05 21.00 -16.39
C GLU A 352 -6.33 19.65 -16.33
N ALA A 353 -5.00 19.61 -16.55
CA ALA A 353 -4.23 18.38 -16.45
C ALA A 353 -4.22 17.84 -15.01
N TYR A 354 -4.09 18.73 -14.02
CA TYR A 354 -4.17 18.38 -12.61
C TYR A 354 -5.53 17.77 -12.25
N VAL A 355 -6.63 18.43 -12.64
CA VAL A 355 -7.99 17.94 -12.39
C VAL A 355 -8.24 16.62 -13.11
N ASN A 356 -7.84 16.47 -14.38
CA ASN A 356 -8.04 15.22 -15.11
C ASN A 356 -7.35 14.04 -14.40
N LYS A 357 -6.16 14.26 -13.81
CA LYS A 357 -5.47 13.23 -13.02
C LYS A 357 -6.26 12.83 -11.77
N GLN A 358 -6.82 13.80 -11.03
CA GLN A 358 -7.68 13.53 -9.87
C GLN A 358 -8.94 12.77 -10.28
N VAL A 359 -9.53 13.14 -11.43
CA VAL A 359 -10.69 12.44 -12.00
C VAL A 359 -10.35 11.00 -12.33
N ASP A 360 -9.18 10.72 -12.93
CA ASP A 360 -8.76 9.34 -13.26
C ASP A 360 -8.54 8.47 -12.02
N GLN A 361 -8.13 9.06 -10.90
CA GLN A 361 -7.99 8.35 -9.63
C GLN A 361 -9.32 7.92 -9.02
N ILE A 362 -10.41 8.65 -9.30
CA ILE A 362 -11.75 8.35 -8.76
C ILE A 362 -12.61 7.57 -9.77
N VAL A 363 -12.50 7.92 -11.06
CA VAL A 363 -13.31 7.37 -12.15
C VAL A 363 -12.55 6.25 -12.84
N ASN A 364 -12.47 5.13 -12.14
CA ASN A 364 -11.99 3.85 -12.66
C ASN A 364 -12.91 2.71 -12.19
N PRO A 365 -12.92 1.56 -12.88
CA PRO A 365 -13.86 0.47 -12.59
C PRO A 365 -13.83 0.00 -11.14
N TRP A 366 -12.63 -0.18 -10.58
CA TRP A 366 -12.45 -0.64 -9.21
C TRP A 366 -13.03 0.36 -8.20
N MET A 367 -12.65 1.64 -8.29
CA MET A 367 -13.08 2.67 -7.34
C MET A 367 -14.60 2.89 -7.39
N GLU A 368 -15.18 2.92 -8.61
CA GLU A 368 -16.62 3.02 -8.77
C GLU A 368 -17.36 1.84 -8.13
N TYR A 369 -16.86 0.61 -8.34
CA TYR A 369 -17.44 -0.60 -7.76
C TYR A 369 -17.32 -0.58 -6.23
N PHE A 370 -16.10 -0.36 -5.71
CA PHE A 370 -15.80 -0.39 -4.28
C PHE A 370 -16.62 0.63 -3.49
N ILE A 371 -16.76 1.86 -4.00
CA ILE A 371 -17.58 2.91 -3.37
C ILE A 371 -19.08 2.53 -3.35
N LYS A 372 -19.58 1.93 -4.43
CA LYS A 372 -21.02 1.61 -4.59
C LYS A 372 -21.42 0.33 -3.88
N TYR A 373 -20.51 -0.64 -3.80
CA TYR A 373 -20.80 -1.95 -3.27
C TYR A 373 -21.02 -1.92 -1.75
N ASP A 374 -22.14 -2.48 -1.31
CA ASP A 374 -22.49 -2.58 0.11
C ASP A 374 -22.20 -4.01 0.62
N PRO A 375 -21.16 -4.21 1.47
CA PRO A 375 -20.80 -5.53 2.00
C PRO A 375 -21.93 -6.27 2.70
N VAL A 376 -22.91 -5.54 3.26
CA VAL A 376 -24.06 -6.14 3.95
C VAL A 376 -24.86 -7.05 3.00
N THR A 377 -24.85 -6.78 1.70
CA THR A 377 -25.59 -7.56 0.70
C THR A 377 -25.10 -9.02 0.61
N SER A 378 -23.79 -9.25 0.55
CA SER A 378 -23.24 -10.61 0.60
C SER A 378 -23.18 -11.17 2.01
N LEU A 379 -22.82 -10.36 3.02
CA LEU A 379 -22.73 -10.83 4.41
C LEU A 379 -24.04 -11.45 4.91
N LYS A 380 -25.21 -10.88 4.55
CA LYS A 380 -26.52 -11.46 4.89
C LYS A 380 -26.81 -12.83 4.26
N GLN A 381 -26.06 -13.21 3.24
CA GLN A 381 -26.25 -14.46 2.51
C GLN A 381 -25.25 -15.55 2.95
N VAL A 382 -24.19 -15.16 3.67
CA VAL A 382 -23.19 -16.10 4.18
C VAL A 382 -23.79 -16.98 5.27
N THR A 383 -23.75 -18.29 5.06
CA THR A 383 -24.25 -19.27 6.04
C THR A 383 -23.19 -20.15 6.68
N CYS A 384 -21.96 -20.15 6.14
CA CYS A 384 -20.85 -20.87 6.76
C CYS A 384 -20.37 -20.13 8.03
N PRO A 385 -19.64 -20.81 8.93
CA PRO A 385 -18.99 -20.16 10.06
C PRO A 385 -18.10 -18.99 9.65
N VAL A 386 -18.10 -17.91 10.45
CA VAL A 386 -17.31 -16.70 10.19
C VAL A 386 -16.45 -16.32 11.40
N LEU A 387 -15.17 -16.05 11.16
CA LEU A 387 -14.29 -15.37 12.11
C LEU A 387 -13.91 -14.00 11.56
N ALA A 388 -14.33 -12.90 12.20
CA ALA A 388 -13.94 -11.54 11.82
C ALA A 388 -12.98 -10.94 12.86
N LEU A 389 -11.79 -10.57 12.42
CA LEU A 389 -10.70 -10.08 13.25
C LEU A 389 -10.27 -8.68 12.81
N ASN A 390 -9.93 -7.81 13.76
CA ASN A 390 -9.26 -6.54 13.49
C ASN A 390 -8.24 -6.20 14.59
N GLY A 391 -7.25 -5.40 14.24
CA GLY A 391 -6.43 -4.69 15.21
C GLY A 391 -7.12 -3.44 15.74
N ALA A 392 -7.02 -3.17 17.04
CA ALA A 392 -7.62 -2.02 17.71
C ALA A 392 -7.07 -0.66 17.20
N LYS A 393 -5.88 -0.66 16.60
CA LYS A 393 -5.22 0.52 15.98
C LYS A 393 -5.33 0.50 14.45
N ASP A 394 -6.21 -0.32 13.89
CA ASP A 394 -6.49 -0.25 12.47
C ASP A 394 -7.20 1.07 12.12
N LEU A 395 -6.47 1.96 11.43
CA LEU A 395 -7.00 3.25 10.97
C LEU A 395 -7.59 3.17 9.56
N GLN A 396 -7.44 2.04 8.87
CA GLN A 396 -7.92 1.83 7.51
C GLN A 396 -9.31 1.19 7.49
N VAL A 397 -9.49 0.16 8.31
CA VAL A 397 -10.74 -0.54 8.49
C VAL A 397 -11.06 -0.54 9.99
N ALA A 398 -11.45 0.63 10.50
CA ALA A 398 -11.64 0.85 11.92
C ALA A 398 -12.60 -0.19 12.55
N PRO A 399 -12.17 -0.92 13.59
CA PRO A 399 -12.93 -2.04 14.13
C PRO A 399 -14.26 -1.60 14.74
N GLN A 400 -14.31 -0.41 15.34
CA GLN A 400 -15.52 0.08 16.02
C GLN A 400 -16.70 0.29 15.07
N GLN A 401 -16.44 0.49 13.77
CA GLN A 401 -17.48 0.61 12.75
C GLN A 401 -17.67 -0.70 11.99
N ASN A 402 -16.59 -1.42 11.67
CA ASN A 402 -16.66 -2.57 10.76
C ASN A 402 -17.06 -3.86 11.47
N LEU A 403 -16.48 -4.18 12.64
CA LEU A 403 -16.78 -5.44 13.34
C LEU A 403 -18.26 -5.56 13.74
N PRO A 404 -18.90 -4.54 14.36
CA PRO A 404 -20.33 -4.60 14.65
C PRO A 404 -21.20 -4.68 13.39
N ALA A 405 -20.82 -3.98 12.32
CA ALA A 405 -21.58 -4.01 11.06
C ALA A 405 -21.52 -5.39 10.38
N ILE A 406 -20.35 -6.05 10.40
CA ILE A 406 -20.18 -7.43 9.94
C ILE A 406 -21.08 -8.37 10.74
N GLN A 407 -20.98 -8.32 12.07
CA GLN A 407 -21.76 -9.18 12.95
C GLN A 407 -23.26 -9.01 12.73
N GLN A 408 -23.75 -7.77 12.72
CA GLN A 408 -25.17 -7.47 12.52
C GLN A 408 -25.68 -7.93 11.15
N ALA A 409 -24.86 -7.79 10.10
CA ALA A 409 -25.24 -8.25 8.76
C ALA A 409 -25.39 -9.78 8.72
N LEU A 410 -24.43 -10.51 9.28
CA LEU A 410 -24.45 -11.98 9.35
C LEU A 410 -25.63 -12.49 10.18
N GLU A 411 -25.85 -11.92 11.37
CA GLU A 411 -26.97 -12.26 12.26
C GLU A 411 -28.33 -11.95 11.61
N ALA A 412 -28.44 -10.80 10.92
CA ALA A 412 -29.65 -10.46 10.15
C ALA A 412 -29.90 -11.41 8.97
N GLY A 413 -28.84 -12.05 8.46
CA GLY A 413 -28.90 -13.14 7.48
C GLY A 413 -29.28 -14.50 8.06
N GLY A 414 -29.36 -14.61 9.39
CA GLY A 414 -29.64 -15.86 10.10
C GLY A 414 -28.41 -16.72 10.39
N ASN A 415 -27.20 -16.19 10.18
CA ASN A 415 -25.98 -16.90 10.55
C ASN A 415 -25.73 -16.79 12.06
N THR A 416 -25.68 -17.94 12.75
CA THR A 416 -25.49 -18.03 14.20
C THR A 416 -24.09 -18.47 14.61
N ASP A 417 -23.20 -18.79 13.66
CA ASP A 417 -21.82 -19.22 13.94
C ASP A 417 -20.84 -18.10 13.53
N VAL A 418 -20.91 -17.01 14.27
CA VAL A 418 -20.14 -15.79 14.03
C VAL A 418 -19.26 -15.51 15.24
N THR A 419 -17.96 -15.42 15.02
CA THR A 419 -16.97 -15.00 16.01
C THR A 419 -16.36 -13.66 15.59
N VAL A 420 -16.40 -12.67 16.47
CA VAL A 420 -15.81 -11.36 16.25
C VAL A 420 -14.80 -11.05 17.34
N LYS A 421 -13.60 -10.61 16.96
CA LYS A 421 -12.54 -10.32 17.93
C LYS A 421 -11.66 -9.15 17.51
N GLU A 422 -11.49 -8.21 18.43
CA GLU A 422 -10.54 -7.10 18.31
C GLU A 422 -9.27 -7.44 19.10
N PHE A 423 -8.10 -7.19 18.51
CA PHE A 423 -6.80 -7.39 19.16
C PHE A 423 -6.18 -6.04 19.57
N PRO A 424 -5.81 -5.86 20.85
CA PRO A 424 -5.22 -4.62 21.31
C PRO A 424 -3.89 -4.36 20.61
N ASN A 425 -3.58 -3.08 20.39
CA ASN A 425 -2.30 -2.58 19.84
C ASN A 425 -1.93 -3.02 18.42
N LEU A 426 -2.75 -3.81 17.73
CA LEU A 426 -2.46 -4.19 16.35
C LEU A 426 -2.98 -3.16 15.35
N ASN A 427 -2.18 -2.87 14.31
CA ASN A 427 -2.57 -2.04 13.17
C ASN A 427 -3.35 -2.84 12.10
N HIS A 428 -3.59 -2.23 10.93
CA HIS A 428 -4.27 -2.86 9.80
C HIS A 428 -3.62 -4.16 9.32
N LEU A 429 -2.28 -4.22 9.32
CA LEU A 429 -1.51 -5.40 8.92
C LEU A 429 -1.34 -6.42 10.04
N PHE A 430 -2.06 -6.25 11.16
CA PHE A 430 -1.92 -7.05 12.38
C PHE A 430 -0.51 -7.03 12.98
N GLN A 431 0.22 -5.93 12.82
CA GLN A 431 1.50 -5.71 13.48
C GLN A 431 1.29 -4.97 14.81
N GLU A 432 2.06 -5.32 15.84
CA GLU A 432 2.17 -4.53 17.06
C GLU A 432 2.63 -3.12 16.72
N SER A 433 1.82 -2.15 17.12
CA SER A 433 1.85 -0.80 16.59
C SER A 433 1.66 0.22 17.71
N GLU A 434 2.35 1.35 17.61
CA GLU A 434 2.19 2.44 18.57
C GLU A 434 1.03 3.35 18.19
N THR A 435 0.91 3.71 16.92
CA THR A 435 -0.05 4.74 16.46
C THR A 435 -1.14 4.21 15.55
N GLY A 436 -0.88 3.11 14.83
CA GLY A 436 -1.74 2.60 13.76
C GLY A 436 -1.49 3.27 12.41
N ASN A 437 -0.66 4.31 12.38
CA ASN A 437 -0.39 5.12 11.20
C ASN A 437 0.34 4.27 10.13
N PRO A 438 -0.14 4.24 8.86
CA PRO A 438 0.55 3.53 7.77
C PRO A 438 2.04 3.87 7.61
N GLY A 439 2.44 5.09 8.00
CA GLY A 439 3.82 5.54 7.98
C GLY A 439 4.79 4.72 8.84
N GLU A 440 4.31 4.00 9.86
CA GLU A 440 5.15 3.18 10.73
C GLU A 440 5.29 1.73 10.25
N TYR A 441 4.44 1.27 9.30
CA TYR A 441 4.33 -0.15 8.93
C TYR A 441 5.66 -0.75 8.49
N GLY A 442 6.41 -0.03 7.64
CA GLY A 442 7.71 -0.50 7.14
C GLY A 442 8.83 -0.49 8.20
N GLN A 443 8.67 0.28 9.28
CA GLN A 443 9.63 0.38 10.38
C GLN A 443 9.47 -0.76 11.40
N ILE A 444 8.28 -1.36 11.48
CA ILE A 444 8.01 -2.47 12.38
C ILE A 444 8.72 -3.73 11.85
N GLU A 445 9.47 -4.44 12.70
CA GLU A 445 10.12 -5.70 12.29
C GLU A 445 9.12 -6.86 12.18
N GLN A 446 8.09 -6.87 13.04
CA GLN A 446 7.02 -7.86 13.03
C GLN A 446 6.23 -7.75 11.72
N THR A 447 6.08 -8.87 11.02
CA THR A 447 5.28 -8.95 9.79
C THR A 447 3.82 -9.24 10.08
N PHE A 448 3.54 -10.09 11.07
CA PHE A 448 2.17 -10.44 11.45
C PHE A 448 2.13 -10.95 12.89
N SER A 449 1.10 -10.59 13.66
CA SER A 449 1.02 -10.96 15.08
C SER A 449 0.93 -12.48 15.29
N PRO A 450 1.84 -13.08 16.09
CA PRO A 450 1.75 -14.49 16.48
C PRO A 450 0.45 -14.85 17.23
N LEU A 451 -0.15 -13.88 17.93
CA LEU A 451 -1.43 -14.10 18.62
C LEU A 451 -2.58 -14.33 17.63
N VAL A 452 -2.58 -13.60 16.53
CA VAL A 452 -3.59 -13.71 15.48
C VAL A 452 -3.35 -14.98 14.66
N LEU A 453 -2.10 -15.34 14.35
CA LEU A 453 -1.77 -16.62 13.71
C LEU A 453 -2.31 -17.80 14.52
N LYS A 454 -2.08 -17.78 15.83
CA LYS A 454 -2.60 -18.80 16.74
C LYS A 454 -4.12 -18.85 16.75
N GLU A 455 -4.79 -17.70 16.91
CA GLU A 455 -6.26 -17.63 16.92
C GLU A 455 -6.88 -18.21 15.65
N VAL A 456 -6.40 -17.77 14.48
CA VAL A 456 -6.89 -18.23 13.17
C VAL A 456 -6.70 -19.73 13.03
N THR A 457 -5.51 -20.24 13.39
CA THR A 457 -5.19 -21.66 13.31
C THR A 457 -6.10 -22.50 14.21
N GLU A 458 -6.21 -22.15 15.48
CA GLU A 458 -7.01 -22.89 16.46
C GLU A 458 -8.50 -22.87 16.08
N TRP A 459 -9.00 -21.73 15.62
CA TRP A 459 -10.39 -21.60 15.18
C TRP A 459 -10.66 -22.45 13.93
N ILE A 460 -9.78 -22.43 12.92
CA ILE A 460 -9.93 -23.28 11.71
C ILE A 460 -9.94 -24.76 12.08
N LEU A 461 -8.99 -25.19 12.92
CA LEU A 461 -8.93 -26.58 13.38
C LEU A 461 -10.18 -26.97 14.18
N GLN A 462 -10.77 -26.06 14.95
CA GLN A 462 -12.05 -26.32 15.62
C GLN A 462 -13.21 -26.53 14.63
N LYS A 463 -13.19 -25.87 13.47
CA LYS A 463 -14.22 -26.02 12.42
C LYS A 463 -14.00 -27.22 11.51
N THR A 464 -12.83 -27.84 11.56
CA THR A 464 -12.41 -28.90 10.63
C THR A 464 -12.04 -30.21 11.32
N ASN A 465 -12.08 -30.27 12.66
CA ASN A 465 -11.86 -31.50 13.43
C ASN A 465 -13.14 -32.26 13.76
#